data_AF-A0A954ZT46-F1
#
_entry.id   AF-A0A954ZT46-F1
#
_cell.length_a   1.000
_cell.length_b   1.000
_cell.length_c   1.000
_cell.angle_alpha   90.00
_cell.angle_beta   90.00
_cell.angle_gamma   90.00
#
_symmetry.space_group_name_H-M   'P 1'
#
loop_
_entity.id
_entity.type
_entity.pdbx_description
1 polymer ?
#
loop_
_entity_poly.entity_id
_entity_poly.type
_entity_poly.pdbx_seq_one_letter_code
_entity_poly.pdbx_strand_id
1 'polypeptide(L)'
;MNKSDLIEAVASELESSKAEAGKMIEAVINAISEGLKTEEKVAISGFGTFTKKHRSARVGMNPATKEPIQINESTTCSFKPSQHLKDALHEPKPMAAMHS
;
A
#
# COMPACT_ATOMS: atom_id res chain seq x y z
N MET A 1 4.03 1.59 13.52
CA MET A 1 4.61 2.60 12.62
C MET A 1 3.49 3.41 11.98
N ASN A 2 3.42 4.71 12.27
CA ASN A 2 2.56 5.72 11.63
C ASN A 2 3.38 6.57 10.62
N LYS A 3 2.79 7.63 10.02
CA LYS A 3 3.51 8.49 9.04
C LYS A 3 4.73 9.19 9.65
N SER A 4 4.65 9.69 10.88
CA SER A 4 5.76 10.35 11.56
C SER A 4 6.89 9.37 11.84
N ASP A 5 6.58 8.17 12.33
CA ASP A 5 7.56 7.10 12.56
C ASP A 5 8.27 6.73 11.24
N LEU A 6 7.55 6.70 10.11
CA LEU A 6 8.11 6.41 8.79
C LEU A 6 9.07 7.52 8.31
N ILE A 7 8.71 8.79 8.54
CA ILE A 7 9.58 9.93 8.21
C ILE A 7 10.87 9.86 9.03
N GLU A 8 10.78 9.50 10.31
CA GLU A 8 11.96 9.33 11.16
C GLU A 8 12.86 8.20 10.65
N ALA A 9 12.29 7.05 10.31
CA ALA A 9 13.04 5.92 9.75
C ALA A 9 13.79 6.32 8.46
N VAL A 10 13.12 7.00 7.52
CA VAL A 10 13.74 7.47 6.27
C VAL A 10 14.80 8.55 6.53
N ALA A 11 14.53 9.48 7.47
CA ALA A 11 15.51 10.50 7.82
C ALA A 11 16.80 9.88 8.37
N SER A 12 16.67 8.87 9.23
CA SER A 12 17.82 8.14 9.77
C SER A 12 18.55 7.32 8.71
N GLU A 13 17.84 6.61 7.84
CA GLU A 13 18.45 5.76 6.81
C GLU A 13 19.19 6.56 5.73
N LEU A 14 18.68 7.75 5.39
CA LEU A 14 19.27 8.62 4.38
C LEU A 14 20.18 9.72 4.96
N GLU A 15 20.41 9.72 6.27
CA GLU A 15 21.14 10.76 7.00
C GLU A 15 20.67 12.19 6.64
N SER A 16 19.35 12.32 6.45
CA SER A 16 18.71 13.56 5.98
C SER A 16 17.97 14.27 7.11
N SER A 17 17.57 15.53 6.89
CA SER A 17 16.70 16.21 7.85
C SER A 17 15.28 15.61 7.83
N LYS A 18 14.58 15.63 8.98
CA LYS A 18 13.16 15.21 9.04
C LYS A 18 12.28 15.98 8.05
N ALA A 19 12.62 17.24 7.77
CA ALA A 19 11.90 18.07 6.81
C ALA A 19 12.06 17.56 5.38
N GLU A 20 13.28 17.16 4.99
CA GLU A 20 13.55 16.58 3.67
C GLU A 20 12.92 15.20 3.53
N ALA A 21 13.10 14.32 4.52
CA ALA A 21 12.45 13.01 4.54
C ALA A 21 10.91 13.13 4.46
N GLY A 22 10.33 14.11 5.16
CA GLY A 22 8.90 14.43 5.07
C GLY A 22 8.46 14.74 3.64
N LYS A 23 9.20 15.61 2.95
CA LYS A 23 8.95 15.94 1.54
C LYS A 23 9.10 14.72 0.62
N MET A 24 10.10 13.87 0.86
CA MET A 24 10.30 12.65 0.07
C MET A 24 9.13 11.68 0.20
N ILE A 25 8.67 11.41 1.43
CA ILE A 25 7.51 10.54 1.69
C ILE A 25 6.25 11.11 1.02
N GLU A 26 6.03 12.42 1.12
CA GLU A 26 4.89 13.07 0.46
C GLU A 26 4.97 12.99 -1.07
N ALA A 27 6.15 13.20 -1.64
CA ALA A 27 6.38 13.08 -3.08
C ALA A 27 6.05 11.66 -3.57
N VAL A 28 6.46 10.61 -2.85
CA VAL A 28 6.14 9.22 -3.20
C VAL A 28 4.64 8.95 -3.14
N ILE A 29 3.97 9.39 -2.07
CA ILE A 29 2.50 9.21 -1.92
C ILE A 29 1.76 9.92 -3.05
N ASN A 30 2.17 11.14 -3.40
CA ASN A 30 1.58 11.92 -4.48
C ASN A 30 1.82 11.24 -5.84
N ALA A 31 3.04 10.80 -6.12
CA ALA A 31 3.38 10.12 -7.38
C ALA A 31 2.58 8.83 -7.58
N ILE A 32 2.38 8.03 -6.53
CA ILE A 32 1.52 6.83 -6.60
C ILE A 32 0.07 7.24 -6.86
N SER A 33 -0.42 8.26 -6.17
CA SER A 33 -1.81 8.74 -6.30
C SER A 33 -2.10 9.29 -7.69
N GLU A 34 -1.18 10.07 -8.25
CA GLU A 34 -1.28 10.61 -9.61
C GLU A 34 -1.14 9.49 -10.66
N GLY A 35 -0.17 8.60 -10.48
CA GLY A 35 0.00 7.44 -11.35
C GLY A 35 -1.26 6.58 -11.43
N LEU A 36 -2.00 6.38 -10.34
CA LEU A 36 -3.28 5.64 -10.36
C LEU A 36 -4.46 6.42 -10.95
N LYS A 37 -4.35 7.76 -11.07
CA LYS A 37 -5.37 8.55 -11.77
C LYS A 37 -5.21 8.39 -13.27
N THR A 38 -3.96 8.45 -13.76
CA THR A 38 -3.62 8.42 -15.18
C THR A 38 -3.49 7.01 -15.75
N GLU A 39 -2.91 6.09 -14.98
CA GLU A 39 -2.62 4.71 -15.38
C GLU A 39 -3.53 3.71 -14.64
N GLU A 40 -3.64 2.50 -15.21
CA GLU A 40 -4.36 1.39 -14.59
C GLU A 40 -3.62 0.84 -13.36
N LYS A 41 -2.28 0.95 -13.33
CA LYS A 41 -1.42 0.33 -12.30
C LYS A 41 -0.13 1.11 -12.07
N VAL A 42 0.37 1.06 -10.83
CA VAL A 42 1.69 1.55 -10.42
C VAL A 42 2.44 0.39 -9.76
N ALA A 43 3.55 -0.04 -10.36
CA ALA A 43 4.36 -1.14 -9.84
C ALA A 43 5.67 -0.62 -9.23
N ILE A 44 5.93 -0.99 -7.99
CA ILE A 44 7.18 -0.68 -7.26
C ILE A 44 7.91 -2.01 -7.07
N SER A 45 9.01 -2.19 -7.82
CA SER A 45 9.82 -3.41 -7.75
C SER A 45 10.26 -3.68 -6.30
N GLY A 46 10.26 -4.94 -5.88
CA GLY A 46 10.57 -5.33 -4.51
C GLY A 46 9.44 -5.07 -3.49
N PHE A 47 8.51 -4.14 -3.73
CA PHE A 47 7.46 -3.82 -2.75
C PHE A 47 6.08 -4.38 -3.14
N GLY A 48 5.58 -4.03 -4.32
CA GLY A 48 4.27 -4.48 -4.76
C GLY A 48 3.68 -3.68 -5.90
N THR A 49 2.40 -3.90 -6.17
CA THR A 49 1.68 -3.24 -7.27
C THR A 49 0.37 -2.68 -6.77
N PHE A 50 0.16 -1.40 -7.01
CA PHE A 50 -1.12 -0.74 -6.87
C PHE A 50 -1.88 -0.84 -8.18
N THR A 51 -3.18 -1.12 -8.13
CA THR A 51 -4.03 -1.26 -9.32
C THR A 51 -5.34 -0.55 -9.09
N LYS A 52 -5.68 0.34 -10.03
CA LYS A 52 -6.98 1.01 -10.10
C LYS A 52 -8.06 -0.05 -10.30
N LYS A 53 -9.13 0.03 -9.52
CA LYS A 53 -10.27 -0.87 -9.62
C LYS A 53 -11.54 -0.08 -9.73
N HIS A 54 -12.19 -0.22 -10.87
CA HIS A 54 -13.55 0.26 -11.04
C HIS A 54 -14.53 -0.77 -10.45
N ARG A 55 -15.45 -0.29 -9.62
CA ARG A 55 -16.59 -1.07 -9.12
C ARG A 55 -17.86 -0.45 -9.67
N SER A 56 -18.57 -1.21 -10.49
CA SER A 56 -19.86 -0.79 -11.04
C SER A 56 -20.91 -0.64 -9.94
N ALA A 57 -21.91 0.19 -10.22
CA ALA A 57 -23.04 0.39 -9.34
C ALA A 57 -23.75 -0.94 -9.05
N ARG A 58 -24.19 -1.13 -7.81
CA ARG A 58 -24.85 -2.37 -7.37
C ARG A 58 -25.85 -2.08 -6.27
N VAL A 59 -26.81 -2.97 -6.10
CA VAL A 59 -27.73 -2.93 -4.96
C VAL A 59 -27.08 -3.64 -3.78
N GLY A 60 -26.90 -2.91 -2.68
CA GLY A 60 -26.48 -3.45 -1.38
C GLY A 60 -27.65 -3.46 -0.39
N MET A 61 -27.37 -3.90 0.83
CA MET A 61 -28.32 -3.86 1.94
C MET A 61 -27.76 -2.96 3.03
N ASN A 62 -28.59 -2.06 3.56
CA ASN A 62 -28.21 -1.24 4.70
C ASN A 62 -28.05 -2.16 5.94
N PRO A 63 -26.86 -2.21 6.59
CA PRO A 63 -26.65 -3.10 7.71
C PRO A 63 -27.51 -2.77 8.95
N ALA A 64 -27.99 -1.52 9.08
CA ALA A 64 -28.84 -1.09 10.18
C ALA A 64 -30.34 -1.33 9.91
N THR A 65 -30.84 -1.00 8.72
CA THR A 65 -32.29 -1.07 8.41
C THR A 65 -32.69 -2.32 7.62
N LYS A 66 -31.71 -3.07 7.09
CA LYS A 66 -31.92 -4.20 6.15
C LYS A 66 -32.65 -3.83 4.85
N GLU A 67 -32.77 -2.55 4.55
CA GLU A 67 -33.41 -2.10 3.31
C GLU A 67 -32.42 -2.12 2.13
N PRO A 68 -32.89 -2.34 0.90
CA PRO A 68 -32.07 -2.20 -0.29
C PRO A 68 -31.56 -0.77 -0.45
N ILE A 69 -30.26 -0.60 -0.64
CA ILE A 69 -29.65 0.69 -0.96
C ILE A 69 -28.87 0.60 -2.26
N GLN A 70 -28.97 1.65 -3.08
CA GLN A 70 -28.17 1.76 -4.28
C GLN A 70 -26.76 2.23 -3.92
N ILE A 71 -25.75 1.41 -4.21
CA ILE A 71 -24.35 1.76 -4.06
C ILE A 71 -23.88 2.23 -5.43
N ASN A 72 -23.59 3.52 -5.53
CA ASN A 72 -23.07 4.12 -6.76
C ASN A 72 -21.75 3.47 -7.19
N GLU A 73 -21.45 3.59 -8.48
CA GLU A 73 -20.15 3.17 -8.98
C GLU A 73 -19.04 3.95 -8.27
N SER A 74 -17.92 3.27 -8.02
CA SER A 74 -16.79 3.87 -7.34
C SER A 74 -15.49 3.34 -7.91
N THR A 75 -14.50 4.22 -7.98
CA THR A 75 -13.13 3.83 -8.29
C THR A 75 -12.35 3.73 -7.00
N THR A 76 -11.65 2.62 -6.82
CA THR A 76 -10.79 2.34 -5.67
C THR A 76 -9.42 1.86 -6.15
N CYS A 77 -8.54 1.51 -5.22
CA CYS A 77 -7.26 0.89 -5.50
C CYS A 77 -7.13 -0.41 -4.70
N SER A 78 -6.47 -1.40 -5.29
CA SER A 78 -5.97 -2.57 -4.56
C SER A 78 -4.45 -2.60 -4.58
N PHE A 79 -3.84 -2.97 -3.46
CA PHE A 79 -2.41 -3.26 -3.37
C PHE A 79 -2.17 -4.77 -3.39
N LYS A 80 -1.27 -5.23 -4.24
CA LYS A 80 -0.76 -6.60 -4.28
C LYS A 80 0.71 -6.60 -3.83
N PRO A 81 1.05 -7.19 -2.66
CA PRO A 81 2.44 -7.25 -2.20
C PRO A 81 3.27 -8.14 -3.14
N SER A 82 4.52 -7.73 -3.36
CA SER A 82 5.50 -8.51 -4.12
C SER A 82 5.85 -9.81 -3.37
N GLN A 83 6.48 -10.77 -4.06
CA GLN A 83 7.01 -11.96 -3.38
C GLN A 83 8.07 -11.57 -2.35
N HIS A 84 8.97 -10.65 -2.70
CA HIS A 84 10.02 -10.15 -1.82
C HIS A 84 9.46 -9.57 -0.51
N LEU A 85 8.40 -8.77 -0.58
CA LEU A 85 7.75 -8.22 0.61
C LEU A 85 7.10 -9.32 1.46
N LYS A 86 6.47 -10.32 0.83
CA LYS A 86 5.90 -11.45 1.57
C LYS A 86 6.99 -12.27 2.26
N ASP A 87 8.11 -12.51 1.58
CA ASP A 87 9.23 -13.27 2.11
C ASP A 87 9.89 -12.53 3.27
N ALA A 88 10.01 -11.19 3.21
CA ALA A 88 10.52 -10.38 4.31
C ALA A 88 9.60 -10.37 5.56
N LEU A 89 8.30 -10.66 5.39
CA LEU A 89 7.34 -10.74 6.49
C LEU A 89 7.23 -12.14 7.10
N HIS A 90 7.57 -13.17 6.33
CA HIS A 90 7.74 -14.51 6.88
C HIS A 90 9.13 -14.58 7.53
N GLU A 91 9.20 -14.82 8.83
CA GLU A 91 10.48 -15.14 9.46
C GLU A 91 11.13 -16.31 8.70
N PRO A 92 12.45 -16.27 8.44
CA PRO A 92 13.12 -17.46 7.93
C PRO A 92 12.86 -18.56 8.95
N LYS A 93 12.17 -19.64 8.52
CA LYS A 93 12.08 -20.88 9.29
C LYS A 93 13.50 -21.15 9.79
N PRO A 94 13.76 -21.27 11.11
CA PRO A 94 15.10 -21.51 11.60
C PRO A 94 15.62 -22.69 10.81
N MET A 95 16.70 -22.49 10.05
CA MET A 95 17.35 -23.58 9.35
C MET A 95 17.66 -24.59 10.44
N ALA A 96 16.90 -25.68 10.44
CA ALA A 96 17.13 -26.79 11.35
C ALA A 96 18.62 -27.07 11.24
N ALA A 97 19.31 -26.90 12.37
CA ALA A 97 20.73 -27.12 12.48
C ALA A 97 21.06 -28.46 11.82
N MET A 98 21.53 -28.43 10.58
CA MET A 98 22.25 -29.53 9.97
C MET A 98 23.60 -29.52 10.68
N HIS A 99 23.56 -30.10 11.89
CA HIS A 99 24.71 -30.60 12.60
C HIS A 99 25.49 -31.52 11.67
N SER A 100 26.82 -31.32 11.71
CA SER A 100 27.91 -32.30 11.55
C SER A 100 27.92 -33.18 10.30
#